data_AF-A0A5P9Q7B3-F1
#
_entry.id   AF-A0A5P9Q7B3-F1
#
_cell.length_a   1.000
_cell.length_b   1.000
_cell.length_c   1.000
_cell.angle_alpha   90.00
_cell.angle_beta   90.00
_cell.angle_gamma   90.00
#
_symmetry.space_group_name_H-M   'P 1'
#
loop_
_entity.id
_entity.type
_entity.pdbx_description
1 polymer ?
#
loop_
_entity_poly.entity_id
_entity_poly.type
_entity_poly.pdbx_seq_one_letter_code
_entity_poly.pdbx_strand_id
1 'polypeptide(L)'
;MDEQLWDAARLRELVRRVDTSWRGEDVPDDERAAFRRQVRDRVGPVVQARVLESVGAVVDTDGVAALADALLDDGCSEDEHRWLLVSPDPWAYLADWLVAVVGRSYRRADGTPRARAKELKRLEKALRSEA
;
A
#
# COMPACT_ATOMS: atom_id res chain seq x y z
N MET A 1 0.61 -25.18 -12.13
CA MET A 1 -0.53 -25.42 -11.22
C MET A 1 -1.28 -24.10 -11.16
N ASP A 2 -2.47 -24.04 -11.74
CA ASP A 2 -3.38 -22.90 -11.58
C ASP A 2 -3.86 -22.88 -10.13
N GLU A 3 -3.10 -22.22 -9.25
CA GLU A 3 -3.58 -21.90 -7.92
C GLU A 3 -4.75 -20.93 -8.06
N GLN A 4 -5.92 -21.33 -7.54
CA GLN A 4 -7.13 -20.56 -7.61
C GLN A 4 -6.91 -19.20 -6.92
N LEU A 5 -7.20 -18.11 -7.65
CA LEU A 5 -7.17 -16.77 -7.08
C LEU A 5 -8.08 -16.71 -5.84
N TRP A 6 -7.58 -16.11 -4.77
CA TRP A 6 -8.32 -16.00 -3.52
C TRP A 6 -9.55 -15.13 -3.71
N ASP A 7 -10.70 -15.61 -3.27
CA ASP A 7 -11.90 -14.79 -3.24
C ASP A 7 -11.88 -13.80 -2.06
N ALA A 8 -12.94 -13.01 -1.94
CA ALA A 8 -13.10 -12.08 -0.82
C ALA A 8 -13.25 -12.80 0.53
N ALA A 9 -13.78 -14.03 0.55
CA ALA A 9 -13.96 -14.79 1.79
C ALA A 9 -12.61 -15.24 2.35
N ARG A 10 -11.70 -15.72 1.50
CA ARG A 10 -10.37 -16.15 1.89
C ARG A 10 -9.51 -15.00 2.40
N LEU A 11 -9.59 -13.82 1.78
CA LEU A 11 -8.92 -12.63 2.31
C LEU A 11 -9.44 -12.25 3.70
N ARG A 12 -10.76 -12.25 3.90
CA ARG A 12 -11.36 -11.93 5.20
C ARG A 12 -11.00 -12.95 6.27
N GLU A 13 -10.89 -14.22 5.92
CA GLU A 13 -10.44 -15.28 6.82
C GLU A 13 -9.02 -15.02 7.32
N LEU A 14 -8.10 -14.69 6.41
CA LEU A 14 -6.74 -14.29 6.76
C LEU A 14 -6.75 -13.07 7.70
N VAL A 15 -7.46 -11.99 7.32
CA VAL A 15 -7.52 -10.76 8.13
C VAL A 15 -8.08 -11.04 9.52
N ARG A 16 -9.12 -11.88 9.66
CA ARG A 16 -9.64 -12.27 10.98
C ARG A 16 -8.59 -12.96 11.83
N ARG A 17 -7.81 -13.87 11.26
CA ARG A 17 -6.77 -14.60 11.98
C ARG A 17 -5.68 -13.66 12.47
N VAL A 18 -5.24 -12.75 11.60
CA VAL A 18 -4.29 -11.69 11.93
C VAL A 18 -4.83 -10.76 13.02
N ASP A 19 -6.08 -10.28 12.90
CA ASP A 19 -6.73 -9.40 13.89
C ASP A 19 -6.91 -10.09 15.26
N THR A 20 -7.17 -11.40 15.28
CA THR A 20 -7.27 -12.20 16.52
C THR A 20 -5.93 -12.63 17.11
N SER A 21 -4.80 -12.34 16.45
CA SER A 21 -3.46 -12.80 16.82
C SER A 21 -2.89 -12.20 18.12
N TRP A 22 -3.64 -11.35 18.85
CA TRP A 22 -3.44 -11.15 20.31
C TRP A 22 -3.25 -12.51 21.04
N ARG A 23 -3.84 -13.60 20.53
CA ARG A 23 -3.75 -14.97 21.09
C ARG A 23 -2.56 -15.82 20.62
N GLY A 24 -1.64 -15.31 19.80
CA GLY A 24 -0.37 -15.99 19.48
C GLY A 24 -0.46 -17.19 18.53
N GLU A 25 -1.47 -17.24 17.66
CA GLU A 25 -1.41 -18.12 16.47
C GLU A 25 -0.76 -17.36 15.31
N ASP A 26 0.52 -17.63 15.09
CA ASP A 26 1.24 -17.12 13.92
C ASP A 26 0.58 -17.64 12.63
N VAL A 27 0.28 -16.73 11.70
CA VAL A 27 -0.14 -17.12 10.35
C VAL A 27 1.03 -17.87 9.69
N PRO A 28 0.83 -19.10 9.19
CA PRO A 28 1.88 -19.88 8.55
C PRO A 28 2.57 -19.15 7.39
N ASP A 29 3.88 -19.37 7.22
CA ASP A 29 4.70 -18.73 6.19
C ASP A 29 4.22 -19.00 4.76
N ASP A 30 3.66 -20.18 4.51
CA ASP A 30 3.08 -20.56 3.23
C ASP A 30 1.79 -19.78 2.93
N GLU A 31 0.96 -19.53 3.93
CA GLU A 31 -0.22 -18.66 3.81
C GLU A 31 0.16 -17.20 3.58
N ARG A 32 1.19 -16.70 4.27
CA ARG A 32 1.75 -15.37 4.01
C ARG A 32 2.34 -15.26 2.61
N ALA A 33 3.06 -16.28 2.16
CA ALA A 33 3.59 -16.33 0.80
C ALA A 33 2.46 -16.37 -0.24
N ALA A 34 1.39 -17.12 0.02
CA ALA A 34 0.21 -17.14 -0.84
C ALA A 34 -0.48 -15.76 -0.88
N PHE A 35 -0.66 -15.10 0.27
CA PHE A 35 -1.19 -13.74 0.33
C PHE A 35 -0.35 -12.75 -0.49
N ARG A 36 0.98 -12.74 -0.30
CA ARG A 36 1.89 -11.88 -1.08
C ARG A 36 1.77 -12.12 -2.58
N ARG A 37 1.65 -13.38 -3.02
CA ARG A 37 1.39 -13.71 -4.44
C ARG A 37 0.07 -13.12 -4.93
N GLN A 38 -1.02 -13.28 -4.17
CA GLN A 38 -2.32 -12.71 -4.54
C GLN A 38 -2.30 -11.18 -4.62
N VAL A 39 -1.62 -10.52 -3.68
CA VAL A 39 -1.45 -9.05 -3.70
C VAL A 39 -0.66 -8.64 -4.93
N ARG A 40 0.48 -9.29 -5.19
CA ARG A 40 1.30 -8.98 -6.36
C ARG A 40 0.51 -9.09 -7.66
N ASP A 41 -0.27 -10.16 -7.82
CA ASP A 41 -0.92 -10.47 -9.09
C ASP A 41 -2.22 -9.65 -9.29
N ARG A 42 -2.94 -9.30 -8.21
CA ARG A 42 -4.23 -8.58 -8.28
C ARG A 42 -4.14 -7.10 -7.98
N VAL A 43 -3.41 -6.75 -6.93
CA VAL A 43 -3.39 -5.41 -6.34
C VAL A 43 -2.18 -4.62 -6.84
N GLY A 44 -1.03 -5.28 -7.03
CA GLY A 44 0.22 -4.71 -7.52
C GLY A 44 0.03 -3.82 -8.76
N PRO A 45 -0.56 -4.32 -9.86
CA PRO A 45 -0.77 -3.52 -11.07
C PRO A 45 -1.67 -2.28 -10.85
N VAL A 46 -2.70 -2.41 -10.01
CA VAL A 46 -3.62 -1.31 -9.68
C VAL A 46 -2.90 -0.23 -8.89
N VAL A 47 -2.12 -0.63 -7.88
CA VAL A 47 -1.32 0.30 -7.07
C VAL A 47 -0.27 0.98 -7.93
N GLN A 48 0.45 0.23 -8.77
CA GLN A 48 1.46 0.76 -9.66
C GLN A 48 0.90 1.81 -10.60
N ALA A 49 -0.21 1.51 -11.29
CA ALA A 49 -0.84 2.45 -12.21
C ALA A 49 -1.28 3.74 -11.51
N ARG A 50 -1.95 3.63 -10.35
CA ARG A 50 -2.49 4.79 -9.63
C ARG A 50 -1.43 5.62 -8.92
N VAL A 51 -0.38 5.00 -8.40
CA VAL A 51 0.76 5.74 -7.82
C VAL A 51 1.52 6.48 -8.92
N LEU A 52 1.72 5.85 -10.08
CA LEU A 52 2.32 6.51 -11.22
C LEU A 52 1.50 7.72 -11.67
N GLU A 53 0.17 7.59 -11.77
CA GLU A 53 -0.72 8.68 -12.14
C GLU A 53 -0.72 9.82 -11.10
N SER A 54 -0.77 9.50 -9.82
CA SER A 54 -0.95 10.50 -8.75
C SER A 54 0.34 11.13 -8.23
N VAL A 55 1.46 10.40 -8.28
CA VAL A 55 2.76 10.81 -7.72
C VAL A 55 3.83 10.94 -8.81
N GLY A 56 3.65 10.32 -9.98
CA GLY A 56 4.67 10.28 -11.02
C GLY A 56 5.81 9.31 -10.74
N ALA A 57 5.64 8.40 -9.77
CA ALA A 57 6.66 7.43 -9.37
C ALA A 57 6.23 6.00 -9.73
N VAL A 58 7.17 5.20 -10.23
CA VAL A 58 6.98 3.77 -10.43
C VAL A 58 7.24 3.05 -9.12
N VAL A 59 6.34 2.14 -8.76
CA VAL A 59 6.52 1.20 -7.64
C VAL A 59 6.59 -0.22 -8.13
N ASP A 60 7.37 -1.03 -7.41
CA ASP A 60 7.55 -2.44 -7.69
C ASP A 60 6.43 -3.29 -7.06
N THR A 61 5.91 -4.26 -7.80
CA THR A 61 4.77 -5.08 -7.37
C THR A 61 5.12 -6.06 -6.26
N ASP A 62 6.37 -6.57 -6.22
CA ASP A 62 6.83 -7.41 -5.10
C ASP A 62 7.00 -6.56 -3.83
N GLY A 63 7.52 -5.34 -3.97
CA GLY A 63 7.56 -4.35 -2.88
C GLY A 63 6.17 -4.00 -2.34
N VAL A 64 5.16 -3.86 -3.21
CA VAL A 64 3.76 -3.65 -2.80
C VAL A 64 3.22 -4.86 -2.02
N ALA A 65 3.54 -6.08 -2.47
CA ALA A 65 3.13 -7.30 -1.77
C ALA A 65 3.76 -7.42 -0.38
N ALA A 66 5.05 -7.12 -0.25
CA ALA A 66 5.75 -7.10 1.03
C ALA A 66 5.19 -6.02 1.98
N LEU A 67 4.88 -4.84 1.44
CA LEU A 67 4.25 -3.76 2.22
C LEU A 67 2.86 -4.16 2.72
N ALA A 68 2.05 -4.81 1.89
CA ALA A 68 0.72 -5.26 2.30
C ALA A 68 0.77 -6.29 3.44
N ASP A 69 1.70 -7.25 3.38
CA ASP A 69 1.91 -8.25 4.44
C ASP A 69 2.36 -7.58 5.75
N ALA A 70 3.29 -6.62 5.66
CA ALA A 70 3.73 -5.84 6.82
C ALA A 70 2.59 -5.01 7.45
N LEU A 71 1.72 -4.41 6.63
CA LEU A 71 0.58 -3.62 7.12
C LEU A 71 -0.52 -4.45 7.77
N LEU A 72 -0.63 -5.73 7.40
CA LEU A 72 -1.48 -6.67 8.14
C LEU A 72 -0.88 -6.99 9.51
N ASP A 73 0.44 -7.10 9.61
CA ASP A 73 1.12 -7.51 10.85
C ASP A 73 1.27 -6.37 11.88
N ASP A 74 1.60 -5.17 11.42
CA ASP A 74 2.07 -4.06 12.28
C ASP A 74 0.94 -3.32 13.04
N GLY A 75 -0.28 -3.88 13.09
CA GLY A 75 -1.43 -3.30 13.81
C GLY A 75 -1.73 -1.84 13.44
N CYS A 76 -1.25 -1.39 12.27
CA CYS A 76 -1.05 0.04 11.99
C CYS A 76 -2.36 0.82 11.90
N SER A 77 -3.51 0.12 11.81
CA SER A 77 -4.83 0.63 12.18
C SER A 77 -5.82 -0.52 12.32
N GLU A 78 -6.36 -0.75 13.53
CA GLU A 78 -7.50 -1.68 13.70
C GLU A 78 -8.68 -1.33 12.76
N ASP A 79 -8.84 -0.06 12.42
CA ASP A 79 -9.94 0.42 11.59
C ASP A 79 -9.80 -0.03 10.13
N GLU A 80 -8.63 0.09 9.51
CA GLU A 80 -8.37 -0.38 8.14
C GLU A 80 -8.54 -1.90 8.02
N HIS A 81 -8.14 -2.67 9.05
CA HIS A 81 -8.39 -4.11 9.11
C HIS A 81 -9.89 -4.42 9.20
N ARG A 82 -10.64 -3.69 10.05
CA ARG A 82 -12.11 -3.82 10.12
C ARG A 82 -12.78 -3.50 8.78
N TRP A 83 -12.30 -2.50 8.05
CA TRP A 83 -12.81 -2.18 6.72
C TRP A 83 -12.57 -3.30 5.70
N LEU A 84 -11.45 -4.01 5.76
CA LEU A 84 -11.24 -5.22 4.95
C LEU A 84 -12.28 -6.32 5.27
N LEU A 85 -12.76 -6.39 6.52
CA LEU A 85 -13.78 -7.38 6.91
C LEU A 85 -15.17 -7.02 6.39
N VAL A 86 -15.53 -5.74 6.36
CA VAL A 86 -16.90 -5.28 6.02
C VAL A 86 -17.06 -4.77 4.60
N SER A 87 -15.97 -4.44 3.90
CA SER A 87 -16.02 -3.94 2.52
C SER A 87 -16.66 -4.98 1.60
N PRO A 88 -17.56 -4.58 0.67
CA PRO A 88 -18.11 -5.49 -0.33
C PRO A 88 -17.02 -6.06 -1.25
N ASP A 89 -15.98 -5.27 -1.53
CA ASP A 89 -14.78 -5.67 -2.26
C ASP A 89 -13.53 -5.36 -1.41
N PRO A 90 -13.01 -6.34 -0.65
CA PRO A 90 -11.85 -6.13 0.20
C PRO A 90 -10.54 -6.03 -0.60
N TRP A 91 -10.48 -6.59 -1.81
CA TRP A 91 -9.29 -6.49 -2.66
C TRP A 91 -9.16 -5.09 -3.26
N ALA A 92 -10.26 -4.50 -3.71
CA ALA A 92 -10.28 -3.10 -4.15
C ALA A 92 -9.94 -2.15 -3.00
N TYR A 93 -10.51 -2.37 -1.81
CA TYR A 93 -10.19 -1.57 -0.63
C TYR A 93 -8.71 -1.67 -0.25
N LEU A 94 -8.12 -2.86 -0.28
CA LEU A 94 -6.69 -3.07 -0.03
C LEU A 94 -5.83 -2.26 -1.02
N ALA A 95 -6.21 -2.23 -2.29
CA ALA A 95 -5.51 -1.42 -3.30
C ALA A 95 -5.58 0.08 -2.98
N ASP A 96 -6.77 0.59 -2.64
CA ASP A 96 -6.97 2.00 -2.26
C ASP A 96 -6.13 2.37 -1.03
N TRP A 97 -6.13 1.49 -0.02
CA TRP A 97 -5.34 1.67 1.19
C TRP A 97 -3.84 1.73 0.90
N LEU A 98 -3.32 0.80 0.09
CA LEU A 98 -1.91 0.77 -0.31
C LEU A 98 -1.51 2.01 -1.12
N VAL A 99 -2.34 2.44 -2.06
CA VAL A 99 -2.12 3.70 -2.81
C VAL A 99 -2.02 4.89 -1.84
N ALA A 100 -2.92 4.96 -0.85
CA ALA A 100 -2.89 6.03 0.14
C ALA A 100 -1.63 5.99 1.01
N VAL A 101 -1.21 4.82 1.47
CA VAL A 101 0.03 4.63 2.26
C VAL A 101 1.25 5.04 1.46
N VAL A 102 1.43 4.49 0.26
CA VAL A 102 2.56 4.78 -0.63
C VAL A 102 2.60 6.26 -0.98
N GLY A 103 1.46 6.84 -1.37
CA GLY A 103 1.36 8.26 -1.70
C GLY A 103 1.70 9.18 -0.51
N ARG A 104 1.32 8.81 0.72
CA ARG A 104 1.73 9.54 1.94
C ARG A 104 3.24 9.45 2.15
N SER A 105 3.84 8.29 1.95
CA SER A 105 5.29 8.09 2.09
C SER A 105 6.08 8.94 1.09
N TYR A 106 5.69 8.96 -0.19
CA TYR A 106 6.33 9.84 -1.17
C TYR A 106 6.17 11.32 -0.84
N ARG A 107 4.98 11.78 -0.43
CA ARG A 107 4.77 13.18 -0.02
C ARG A 107 5.61 13.57 1.20
N ARG A 108 5.88 12.64 2.10
CA ARG A 108 6.79 12.85 3.25
C ARG A 108 8.25 12.91 2.79
N ALA A 109 8.67 11.98 1.93
CA ALA A 109 10.04 11.87 1.44
C ALA A 109 10.44 13.04 0.53
N ASP A 110 9.54 13.52 -0.33
CA ASP A 110 9.82 14.61 -1.27
C ASP A 110 10.01 15.99 -0.60
N GLY A 111 9.76 16.08 0.71
CA GLY A 111 9.57 17.35 1.39
C GLY A 111 8.30 18.03 0.88
N THR A 112 7.53 18.65 1.77
CA THR A 112 6.21 19.22 1.42
C THR A 112 6.23 19.95 0.06
N PRO A 113 5.17 19.84 -0.79
CA PRO A 113 5.06 20.62 -2.03
C PRO A 113 5.34 22.12 -1.83
N ARG A 114 5.06 22.62 -0.62
CA ARG A 114 5.36 23.98 -0.16
C ARG A 114 6.85 24.28 -0.04
N ALA A 115 7.67 23.32 0.37
CA ALA A 115 9.13 23.44 0.43
C ALA A 115 9.73 23.47 -0.98
N ARG A 116 9.33 22.55 -1.87
CA ARG A 116 9.76 22.57 -3.30
C ARG A 116 9.31 23.84 -4.03
N ALA A 117 8.08 24.30 -3.83
CA ALA A 117 7.59 25.56 -4.40
C ALA A 117 8.37 26.79 -3.88
N LYS A 118 8.84 26.74 -2.63
CA LYS A 118 9.68 27.79 -2.05
C LYS A 118 11.10 27.74 -2.61
N GLU A 119 11.63 26.55 -2.85
CA GLU A 119 12.94 26.33 -3.48
C GLU A 119 12.95 26.78 -4.95
N LEU A 120 11.92 26.41 -5.72
CA LEU A 120 11.73 26.86 -7.10
C LEU A 120 11.64 28.39 -7.20
N LYS A 121 10.84 29.04 -6.34
CA LYS A 121 10.78 30.50 -6.28
C LYS A 121 12.12 31.15 -5.91
N ARG A 122 12.94 30.49 -5.09
CA ARG A 122 14.28 30.98 -4.73
C ARG A 122 15.24 30.89 -5.92
N LEU A 123 15.21 29.77 -6.64
CA LEU A 123 16.03 29.57 -7.84
C LEU A 123 15.63 30.53 -8.96
N GLU A 124 14.34 30.71 -9.22
CA GLU A 124 13.84 31.70 -10.19
C GLU A 124 14.28 33.12 -9.84
N LYS A 125 14.28 33.48 -8.56
CA LYS A 125 14.73 34.81 -8.11
C LYS A 125 16.24 34.99 -8.28
N ALA A 126 17.04 33.96 -7.98
CA ALA A 126 18.49 33.99 -8.16
C ALA A 126 18.86 34.15 -9.64
N LEU A 127 18.20 33.40 -10.52
CA LEU A 127 18.40 33.47 -11.97
C LEU A 127 18.04 34.85 -12.54
N ARG A 128 17.04 35.53 -11.96
CA ARG A 128 16.61 36.87 -12.38
C ARG A 128 17.48 37.99 -11.81
N SER A 129 18.28 37.72 -10.79
CA SER A 129 19.22 38.70 -10.23
C SER A 129 20.61 38.67 -10.88
N GLU A 130 20.88 37.65 -11.71
CA GLU A 130 22.13 37.51 -12.48
C GLU A 130 22.00 37.98 -13.95
N ALA A 131 20.81 38.41 -14.37
CA ALA A 131 20.51 39.00 -15.68
C ALA A 131 20.26 40.51 -15.56
#